data_AF-A0A2E5F7U4-F1
#
_entry.id   AF-A0A2E5F7U4-F1
#
_cell.length_a   1.000
_cell.length_b   1.000
_cell.length_c   1.000
_cell.angle_alpha   90.00
_cell.angle_beta   90.00
_cell.angle_gamma   90.00
#
_symmetry.space_group_name_H-M   'P 1'
#
loop_
_entity.id
_entity.type
_entity.pdbx_description
1 polymer ?
#
loop_
_entity_poly.entity_id
_entity_poly.type
_entity_poly.pdbx_seq_one_letter_code
_entity_poly.pdbx_strand_id
1 'polypeptide(L)'
;MRLSDLELTRHRERMLAMKLFGINNPCQFGEMAKFLQLVTQQQIEEAVLFQEECKDKNRSVPRIGEVLVDRGILSQSQIGIILQEQTRFGSSDVDDTLAEIDKEAKKADESLSVSR
;
A
#
# COMPACT_ATOMS: atom_id res chain seq x y z
N MET A 1 13.08 -10.92 -11.22
CA MET A 1 13.68 -10.22 -12.38
C MET A 1 14.25 -8.93 -11.82
N ARG A 2 15.57 -8.69 -11.86
CA ARG A 2 16.14 -7.48 -11.23
C ARG A 2 15.62 -6.24 -11.95
N LEU A 3 14.98 -5.34 -11.20
CA LEU A 3 14.57 -4.03 -11.70
C LEU A 3 15.79 -3.19 -12.07
N SER A 4 15.67 -2.33 -13.08
CA SER A 4 16.74 -1.40 -13.46
C SER A 4 16.90 -0.28 -12.42
N ASP A 5 18.08 0.33 -12.35
CA ASP A 5 18.38 1.43 -11.39
C ASP A 5 17.41 2.62 -11.54
N LEU A 6 16.96 2.89 -12.77
CA LEU A 6 15.97 3.93 -13.06
C LEU A 6 14.58 3.57 -12.51
N GLU A 7 14.18 2.31 -12.61
CA GLU A 7 12.91 1.82 -12.07
C GLU A 7 12.92 1.84 -10.54
N LEU A 8 14.04 1.45 -9.92
CA LEU A 8 14.24 1.53 -8.48
C LEU A 8 14.16 2.98 -7.97
N THR A 9 14.80 3.92 -8.68
CA THR A 9 14.76 5.35 -8.33
C THR A 9 13.34 5.90 -8.43
N ARG A 10 12.63 5.65 -9.53
CA ARG A 10 11.23 6.06 -9.70
C ARG A 10 10.31 5.42 -8.66
N HIS A 11 10.56 4.17 -8.31
CA HIS A 11 9.79 3.48 -7.27
C HIS A 11 10.00 4.14 -5.90
N ARG A 12 11.25 4.46 -5.52
CA ARG A 12 11.55 5.20 -4.28
C ARG A 12 10.91 6.58 -4.25
N GLU A 13 11.02 7.35 -5.34
CA GLU A 13 10.38 8.67 -5.44
C GLU A 13 8.85 8.57 -5.27
N ARG A 14 8.21 7.55 -5.86
CA ARG A 14 6.78 7.30 -5.66
C ARG A 14 6.45 6.95 -4.22
N MET A 15 7.23 6.08 -3.57
CA MET A 15 7.03 5.73 -2.17
C MET A 15 7.18 6.93 -1.24
N LEU A 16 8.18 7.79 -1.49
CA LEU A 16 8.38 9.04 -0.75
C LEU A 16 7.21 10.00 -0.95
N ALA A 17 6.76 10.18 -2.19
CA ALA A 17 5.60 11.02 -2.49
C ALA A 17 4.35 10.51 -1.74
N MET A 18 4.06 9.21 -1.79
CA MET A 18 2.90 8.62 -1.10
C MET A 18 2.96 8.81 0.42
N LYS A 19 4.14 8.64 1.02
CA LYS A 19 4.34 8.87 2.46
C LYS A 19 4.12 10.34 2.85
N LEU A 20 4.52 11.29 2.00
CA LEU A 20 4.25 12.72 2.20
C LEU A 20 2.74 13.03 2.12
N PHE A 21 1.99 12.30 1.29
CA PHE A 21 0.52 12.40 1.22
C PHE A 21 -0.20 11.60 2.33
N GLY A 22 0.52 11.07 3.32
CA GLY A 22 -0.05 10.37 4.47
C GLY A 22 -0.47 8.91 4.20
N ILE A 23 0.00 8.32 3.11
CA ILE A 23 -0.29 6.92 2.78
C ILE A 23 0.76 6.05 3.45
N ASN A 24 0.34 5.34 4.50
CA ASN A 24 1.24 4.54 5.33
C ASN A 24 1.43 3.12 4.79
N ASN A 25 0.48 2.59 4.00
CA ASN A 25 0.54 1.22 3.49
C ASN A 25 -0.09 1.11 2.09
N PRO A 26 0.68 1.34 1.01
CA PRO A 26 0.18 1.26 -0.37
C PRO A 26 -0.19 -0.17 -0.79
N CYS A 27 0.26 -1.17 -0.02
CA CYS A 27 -0.12 -2.57 -0.23
C CYS A 27 -1.53 -2.88 0.30
N GLN A 28 -2.17 -1.97 1.03
CA GLN A 28 -3.54 -2.15 1.52
C GLN A 28 -4.57 -1.66 0.48
N PHE A 29 -5.59 -2.48 0.22
CA PHE A 29 -6.55 -2.23 -0.85
C PHE A 29 -7.29 -0.90 -0.68
N GLY A 30 -7.77 -0.63 0.54
CA GLY A 30 -8.49 0.61 0.84
C GLY A 30 -7.63 1.86 0.64
N GLU A 31 -6.39 1.86 1.11
CA GLU A 31 -5.48 2.99 0.95
C GLU A 31 -5.13 3.24 -0.53
N MET A 32 -4.89 2.17 -1.30
CA MET A 32 -4.66 2.30 -2.73
C MET A 32 -5.90 2.82 -3.47
N ALA A 33 -7.09 2.30 -3.15
CA ALA A 33 -8.33 2.75 -3.76
C ALA A 33 -8.62 4.24 -3.48
N LYS A 34 -8.33 4.71 -2.26
CA LYS A 34 -8.44 6.12 -1.86
C LYS A 34 -7.41 6.98 -2.59
N PHE A 35 -6.17 6.52 -2.70
CA PHE A 35 -5.12 7.21 -3.46
C PHE A 35 -5.50 7.40 -4.93
N LEU A 36 -6.10 6.37 -5.54
CA LEU A 36 -6.62 6.43 -6.90
C LEU A 36 -7.92 7.25 -7.03
N GLN A 37 -8.41 7.83 -5.92
CA GLN A 37 -9.65 8.61 -5.85
C GLN A 37 -10.89 7.87 -6.35
N LEU A 38 -10.86 6.54 -6.30
CA LEU A 38 -11.97 5.69 -6.72
C LEU A 38 -13.01 5.48 -5.62
N VAL A 39 -12.58 5.69 -4.36
CA VAL A 39 -13.42 5.58 -3.17
C VAL A 39 -13.09 6.69 -2.18
N THR A 40 -14.06 7.02 -1.33
CA THR A 40 -13.84 7.91 -0.18
C THR A 40 -13.47 7.11 1.08
N GLN A 41 -12.90 7.79 2.07
CA GLN A 41 -12.61 7.21 3.38
C GLN A 41 -13.89 6.64 4.03
N GLN A 42 -14.99 7.39 3.97
CA GLN A 42 -16.28 6.96 4.50
C GLN A 42 -16.79 5.67 3.83
N GLN A 43 -16.66 5.55 2.50
CA GLN A 43 -17.09 4.34 1.78
C GLN A 43 -16.28 3.10 2.18
N ILE A 44 -14.99 3.27 2.47
CA ILE A 44 -14.14 2.19 2.98
C ILE A 44 -14.60 1.81 4.39
N GLU A 45 -14.80 2.78 5.28
CA GLU A 45 -15.26 2.54 6.65
C GLU A 45 -16.59 1.80 6.68
N GLU A 46 -17.55 2.22 5.85
CA GLU A 46 -18.85 1.54 5.74
C GLU A 46 -18.73 0.10 5.19
N ALA A 47 -17.75 -0.16 4.32
CA ALA A 47 -17.47 -1.51 3.83
C ALA A 47 -16.81 -2.39 4.91
N VAL A 48 -15.91 -1.82 5.72
CA VAL A 48 -15.27 -2.51 6.85
C VAL A 48 -16.29 -2.84 7.93
N LEU A 49 -17.14 -1.88 8.31
CA LEU A 49 -18.22 -2.10 9.27
C LEU A 49 -19.14 -3.24 8.83
N PHE A 50 -19.45 -3.32 7.53
CA PHE A 50 -20.24 -4.41 6.99
C PHE A 50 -19.54 -5.77 7.04
N GLN A 51 -18.22 -5.82 6.82
CA GLN A 51 -17.45 -7.05 7.03
C GLN A 51 -17.48 -7.50 8.49
N GLU A 52 -17.33 -6.57 9.43
CA GLU A 52 -17.40 -6.84 10.87
C GLU A 52 -18.78 -7.38 11.26
N GLU A 53 -19.86 -6.76 10.79
CA GLU A 53 -21.22 -7.26 11.02
C GLU A 53 -21.44 -8.68 10.46
N CYS A 54 -20.88 -8.99 9.29
CA CYS A 54 -20.98 -10.33 8.71
C CYS A 54 -20.24 -11.36 9.57
N LYS A 55 -19.07 -10.97 10.09
CA LYS A 55 -18.26 -11.79 10.99
C LYS A 55 -19.00 -12.07 12.30
N ASP A 56 -19.59 -11.05 12.92
CA ASP A 56 -20.34 -11.18 14.17
C ASP A 56 -21.58 -12.08 14.03
N LYS A 57 -22.21 -12.06 12.84
CA LYS A 57 -23.36 -12.92 12.51
C LYS A 57 -22.96 -14.33 12.08
N ASN A 58 -21.68 -14.73 12.21
CA ASN A 58 -21.13 -16.01 11.72
C ASN A 58 -21.47 -16.29 10.24
N ARG A 59 -21.55 -15.25 9.42
CA ARG A 59 -21.77 -15.36 7.97
C ARG A 59 -20.43 -15.38 7.24
N SER A 60 -20.47 -15.77 5.95
CA SER A 60 -19.32 -15.55 5.06
C SER A 60 -18.95 -14.07 5.08
N VAL A 61 -17.68 -13.76 5.34
CA VAL A 61 -17.17 -12.39 5.36
C VAL A 61 -16.71 -12.04 3.93
N PRO A 62 -17.45 -11.21 3.18
CA PRO A 62 -17.06 -10.82 1.82
C PRO A 62 -15.80 -9.98 1.85
N ARG A 63 -15.05 -9.88 0.74
CA ARG A 63 -13.88 -9.00 0.64
C ARG A 63 -14.32 -7.54 0.49
N ILE A 64 -13.53 -6.57 0.97
CA ILE A 64 -13.84 -5.13 0.84
C ILE A 64 -14.15 -4.75 -0.63
N GLY A 65 -13.34 -5.22 -1.58
CA GLY A 65 -13.59 -4.97 -3.00
C GLY A 65 -14.95 -5.49 -3.46
N GLU A 66 -15.35 -6.70 -3.04
CA GLU A 66 -16.64 -7.29 -3.38
C GLU A 66 -17.79 -6.44 -2.80
N VAL A 67 -17.69 -6.03 -1.54
CA VAL A 67 -18.69 -5.15 -0.89
C VAL A 67 -18.84 -3.83 -1.65
N LEU A 68 -17.73 -3.23 -2.09
CA LEU A 68 -17.74 -1.96 -2.84
C LEU A 68 -18.34 -2.13 -4.24
N VAL A 69 -18.17 -3.29 -4.89
CA VAL A 69 -18.83 -3.59 -6.17
C VAL A 69 -20.32 -3.84 -5.99
N ASP A 70 -20.71 -4.62 -4.98
CA ASP A 70 -22.10 -4.92 -4.69
C ASP A 70 -22.90 -3.64 -4.37
N ARG A 71 -22.24 -2.64 -3.76
CA ARG A 71 -22.81 -1.32 -3.49
C ARG A 71 -22.78 -0.37 -4.69
N GLY A 72 -22.23 -0.78 -5.83
CA GLY A 72 -22.11 0.05 -7.03
C GLY A 72 -21.09 1.19 -6.92
N ILE A 73 -20.23 1.15 -5.90
CA ILE A 73 -19.18 2.16 -5.69
C ILE A 73 -18.01 1.90 -6.64
N LEU A 74 -17.65 0.62 -6.81
CA LEU A 74 -16.62 0.19 -7.75
C LEU A 74 -17.20 -0.72 -8.83
N SER A 75 -16.54 -0.71 -9.98
CA SER A 75 -16.70 -1.72 -11.02
C SER A 75 -15.60 -2.78 -10.93
N GLN A 76 -15.85 -3.95 -11.53
CA GLN A 76 -14.86 -5.03 -11.59
C GLN A 76 -13.57 -4.60 -12.29
N SER A 77 -13.65 -3.72 -13.31
CA SER A 77 -12.47 -3.17 -13.98
C SER A 77 -11.65 -2.28 -13.05
N GLN A 78 -12.29 -1.46 -12.22
CA GLN A 78 -11.61 -0.62 -11.22
C GLN A 78 -10.91 -1.45 -10.14
N ILE A 79 -11.49 -2.59 -9.72
CA ILE A 79 -10.79 -3.55 -8.86
C ILE A 79 -9.50 -4.04 -9.52
N GLY A 80 -9.57 -4.42 -10.80
CA GLY A 80 -8.40 -4.85 -11.55
C GLY A 80 -7.27 -3.82 -11.53
N ILE A 81 -7.61 -2.53 -11.70
CA ILE A 81 -6.64 -1.42 -11.63
C ILE A 81 -6.03 -1.32 -10.23
N ILE A 82 -6.85 -1.35 -9.17
CA ILE A 82 -6.37 -1.27 -7.79
C ILE A 82 -5.39 -2.43 -7.47
N LEU A 83 -5.76 -3.67 -7.84
CA LEU A 83 -4.93 -4.85 -7.61
C LEU A 83 -3.63 -4.82 -8.40
N GLN A 84 -3.68 -4.32 -9.65
CA GLN A 84 -2.49 -4.16 -10.47
C GLN A 84 -1.51 -3.16 -9.85
N GLU A 85 -2.02 -2.03 -9.37
CA GLU A 85 -1.20 -1.04 -8.67
C GLU A 85 -0.65 -1.63 -7.36
N GLN A 86 -1.47 -2.29 -6.54
CA GLN A 86 -0.96 -2.99 -5.34
C GLN A 86 0.18 -3.97 -5.66
N THR A 87 0.12 -4.70 -6.78
CA THR A 87 1.17 -5.63 -7.19
C THR A 87 2.47 -4.89 -7.56
N ARG A 88 2.36 -3.72 -8.19
CA ARG A 88 3.50 -2.85 -8.52
C ARG A 88 4.19 -2.29 -7.28
N PHE A 89 3.46 -2.15 -6.18
CA PHE A 89 4.00 -1.67 -4.90
C PHE A 89 4.41 -2.80 -3.94
N GLY A 90 3.77 -3.98 -4.05
CA GLY A 90 3.99 -5.14 -3.19
C GLY A 90 5.01 -6.15 -3.72
N SER A 91 5.57 -5.96 -4.92
CA SER A 91 6.70 -6.77 -5.39
C SER A 91 7.90 -6.52 -4.48
N SER A 92 8.17 -7.52 -3.65
CA SER A 92 9.08 -7.57 -2.49
C SER A 92 10.57 -7.38 -2.77
N ASP A 93 10.97 -6.64 -3.81
CA ASP A 93 12.38 -6.31 -4.04
C ASP A 93 12.79 -5.01 -3.33
N VAL A 94 11.82 -4.25 -2.80
CA VAL A 94 12.02 -2.89 -2.26
C VAL A 94 12.20 -2.88 -0.74
N ASP A 95 11.59 -3.81 -0.03
CA ASP A 95 11.73 -3.92 1.43
C ASP A 95 13.15 -4.34 1.83
N ASP A 96 13.77 -5.25 1.05
CA ASP A 96 15.18 -5.61 1.22
C ASP A 96 16.11 -4.42 0.93
N THR A 97 15.80 -3.56 -0.04
CA THR A 97 16.65 -2.41 -0.37
C THR A 97 16.52 -1.24 0.60
N LEU A 98 15.34 -1.01 1.19
CA LEU A 98 15.16 0.02 2.21
C LEU A 98 15.80 -0.40 3.55
N ALA A 99 15.75 -1.69 3.88
CA ALA A 99 16.44 -2.24 5.05
C ALA A 99 17.98 -2.18 4.93
N GLU A 100 18.54 -2.26 3.73
CA GLU A 100 19.99 -2.09 3.49
C GLU A 100 20.46 -0.64 3.64
N ILE A 101 19.67 0.34 3.17
CA ILE A 101 20.01 1.78 3.33
C ILE A 101 19.99 2.19 4.80
N ASP A 102 19.02 1.71 5.58
CA ASP A 102 18.93 2.03 7.01
C ASP A 102 20.11 1.43 7.81
N LYS A 103 20.68 0.32 7.34
CA LYS A 103 21.92 -0.27 7.89
C LYS A 103 23.17 0.52 7.51
N GLU A 104 23.27 1.02 6.28
CA GLU A 104 24.41 1.84 5.85
C GLU A 104 24.43 3.22 6.53
N ALA A 105 23.26 3.85 6.69
CA ALA A 105 23.15 5.14 7.39
C ALA A 105 23.60 5.04 8.86
N LYS A 106 23.28 3.93 9.54
CA LYS A 106 23.73 3.68 10.93
C LYS A 106 25.23 3.41 11.06
N LYS A 107 25.83 2.70 10.09
CA LYS A 107 27.29 2.46 10.08
C LYS A 107 28.09 3.75 9.83
N ALA A 108 27.57 4.66 9.02
CA ALA A 108 28.21 5.95 8.75
C ALA A 108 28.25 6.84 10.00
N ASP A 109 27.16 6.87 10.79
CA ASP A 109 27.08 7.66 12.02
C ASP A 109 28.02 7.14 13.12
N GLU A 110 28.16 5.81 13.26
CA GLU A 110 29.12 5.21 14.20
C GLU A 110 30.58 5.54 13.84
N SER A 111 30.93 5.58 12.55
CA SER A 111 32.30 5.88 12.09
C SER A 111 32.76 7.33 12.33
N LEU A 112 31.83 8.27 12.51
CA LEU A 112 32.12 9.68 12.82
C LEU A 112 32.34 9.93 14.32
N SER A 113 31.88 9.03 15.19
CA SER A 113 31.98 9.18 16.66
C SER A 113 33.30 8.68 17.27
N VAL A 114 34.12 7.94 16.52
CA VAL A 114 35.38 7.34 17.02
C VAL A 114 36.61 8.23 16.76
N SER A 115 36.46 9.37 16.08
CA SER A 115 37.59 10.28 15.75
C SER A 115 37.67 11.53 16.63
N ARG A 116 37.37 11.44 17.93
CA ARG A 116 37.66 12.50 18.92
C ARG A 116 38.53 12.01 20.06
#